data_AF-A0A2U1LR09-F1
#
_entry.id   AF-A0A2U1LR09-F1
#
_cell.length_a   1.000
_cell.length_b   1.000
_cell.length_c   1.000
_cell.angle_alpha   90.00
_cell.angle_beta   90.00
_cell.angle_gamma   90.00
#
_symmetry.space_group_name_H-M   'P 1'
#
loop_
_entity.id
_entity.type
_entity.pdbx_description
1 polymer ?
#
loop_
_entity_poly.entity_id
_entity_poly.type
_entity_poly.pdbx_seq_one_letter_code
_entity_poly.pdbx_strand_id
1 'polypeptide(L)'
;MAQKHEDEPVPIYSTLDEVYGDGSQLEEAQLRFNVLNDKFKDVFGSVPHVYARAPGRVNLIGEHIDYEGYSVLPMAIRQDTIVAIRKRDAGESEKFLRIANVNDKYTMCTYPVDPDQEIDLKNHRWGHYFICGYKGFHEYAKSEGVNVAEPVGLDIMIDGTVPTGSGLSSSAAFVCSSTIAIMAAHNVNLPKKELAQLTCVCERHIGTQSGGMDQAISIMAKTGFAELIDFNPIRATDVQLPAGGSFVIAHSLAESQKAVTAATNYNNRVVECRLASIVLGIKLGMEPEEAISKVKTLSDVEGLCVSFAGNHGSSDPNLAVKEYLKEEPYTAEEIEKITSKSLDLIFADSASSLDVIKAAKYYKLFQVCLLHLSEAFCPKDCLQLLFNF
;
A
#
# COMPACT_ATOMS: atom_id res chain seq x y z
N MET A 1 25.64 16.73 4.30
CA MET A 1 24.30 16.75 3.65
C MET A 1 23.28 16.69 4.78
N ALA A 2 22.21 17.49 4.74
CA ALA A 2 21.14 17.36 5.73
C ALA A 2 20.54 15.94 5.65
N GLN A 3 20.23 15.35 6.79
CA GLN A 3 19.52 14.07 6.83
C GLN A 3 18.15 14.26 6.19
N LYS A 4 17.75 13.37 5.29
CA LYS A 4 16.47 13.49 4.61
C LYS A 4 15.36 12.98 5.52
N HIS A 5 14.16 13.53 5.40
CA HIS A 5 13.02 13.20 6.26
C HIS A 5 12.64 11.72 6.19
N GLU A 6 12.79 11.07 5.02
CA GLU A 6 12.52 9.65 4.86
C GLU A 6 13.50 8.72 5.61
N ASP A 7 14.67 9.24 5.98
CA ASP A 7 15.69 8.53 6.78
C ASP A 7 15.47 8.70 8.30
N GLU A 8 14.51 9.52 8.72
CA GLU A 8 14.18 9.72 10.13
C GLU A 8 13.21 8.64 10.61
N PRO A 9 13.27 8.23 11.89
CA PRO A 9 12.30 7.32 12.46
C PRO A 9 10.90 7.96 12.55
N VAL A 10 9.88 7.13 12.79
CA VAL A 10 8.54 7.65 13.10
C VAL A 10 8.62 8.48 14.39
N PRO A 11 8.11 9.72 14.39
CA PRO A 11 8.17 10.60 15.56
C PRO A 11 7.29 10.06 16.69
N ILE A 12 7.75 10.26 17.93
CA ILE A 12 7.04 9.89 19.15
C ILE A 12 6.72 11.17 19.90
N TYR A 13 5.45 11.33 20.28
CA TYR A 13 4.94 12.50 20.99
C TYR A 13 4.41 12.10 22.35
N SER A 14 4.54 13.00 23.32
CA SER A 14 4.02 12.77 24.68
C SER A 14 2.68 13.45 24.91
N THR A 15 2.31 14.38 24.01
CA THR A 15 1.11 15.21 24.12
C THR A 15 0.41 15.34 22.77
N LEU A 16 -0.89 15.63 22.78
CA LEU A 16 -1.68 15.73 21.55
C LEU A 16 -1.46 17.06 20.82
N ASP A 17 -1.11 18.14 21.50
CA ASP A 17 -0.86 19.46 20.91
C ASP A 17 0.36 19.46 19.98
N GLU A 18 1.38 18.65 20.26
CA GLU A 18 2.52 18.45 19.35
C GLU A 18 2.11 17.82 18.00
N VAL A 19 0.98 17.11 17.95
CA VAL A 19 0.49 16.40 16.75
C VAL A 19 -0.64 17.17 16.05
N TYR A 20 -1.57 17.72 16.83
CA TYR A 20 -2.82 18.31 16.35
C TYR A 20 -2.83 19.85 16.44
N GLY A 21 -1.78 20.47 16.99
CA GLY A 21 -1.70 21.92 17.17
C GLY A 21 -2.63 22.40 18.26
N ASP A 22 -3.33 23.51 18.02
CA ASP A 22 -4.23 24.15 18.97
C ASP A 22 -5.68 24.28 18.42
N GLY A 23 -6.56 24.86 19.25
CA GLY A 23 -7.94 25.14 18.89
C GLY A 23 -8.81 23.90 18.67
N SER A 24 -9.76 24.00 17.74
CA SER A 24 -10.82 22.99 17.57
C SER A 24 -10.30 21.61 17.14
N GLN A 25 -9.16 21.55 16.44
CA GLN A 25 -8.58 20.27 16.02
C GLN A 25 -8.03 19.48 17.22
N LEU A 26 -7.36 20.18 18.14
CA LEU A 26 -6.89 19.60 19.39
C LEU A 26 -8.06 19.15 20.28
N GLU A 27 -9.12 19.95 20.38
CA GLU A 27 -10.32 19.61 21.16
C GLU A 27 -11.01 18.34 20.64
N GLU A 28 -11.17 18.22 19.31
CA GLU A 28 -11.72 17.02 18.65
C GLU A 28 -10.83 15.79 18.89
N ALA A 29 -9.50 15.95 18.78
CA ALA A 29 -8.55 14.88 19.05
C ALA A 29 -8.61 14.44 20.51
N GLN A 30 -8.63 15.37 21.47
CA GLN A 30 -8.69 15.05 22.89
C GLN A 30 -9.97 14.26 23.23
N LEU A 31 -11.12 14.67 22.68
CA LEU A 31 -12.37 13.94 22.84
C LEU A 31 -12.26 12.51 22.29
N ARG A 32 -11.70 12.37 21.08
CA ARG A 32 -11.55 11.08 20.41
C ARG A 32 -10.62 10.13 21.17
N PHE A 33 -9.47 10.60 21.65
CA PHE A 33 -8.54 9.81 22.47
C PHE A 33 -9.14 9.43 23.83
N ASN A 34 -9.94 10.31 24.44
CA ASN A 34 -10.67 9.99 25.68
C ASN A 34 -11.70 8.85 25.44
N VAL A 35 -12.52 8.95 24.39
CA VAL A 35 -13.48 7.88 24.02
C VAL A 35 -12.76 6.57 23.75
N LEU A 36 -11.65 6.61 23.00
CA LEU A 36 -10.84 5.44 22.71
C LEU A 36 -10.28 4.79 23.99
N ASN A 37 -9.74 5.61 24.91
CA ASN A 37 -9.22 5.16 26.20
C ASN A 37 -10.31 4.55 27.10
N ASP A 38 -11.47 5.18 27.18
CA ASP A 38 -12.56 4.70 28.02
C ASP A 38 -13.14 3.39 27.48
N LYS A 39 -13.36 3.29 26.15
CA LYS A 39 -13.76 2.03 25.52
C LYS A 39 -12.70 0.94 25.70
N PHE A 40 -11.41 1.28 25.64
CA PHE A 40 -10.32 0.33 25.91
C PHE A 40 -10.41 -0.22 27.34
N LYS A 41 -10.62 0.65 28.34
CA LYS A 41 -10.81 0.23 29.74
C LYS A 41 -12.06 -0.63 29.92
N ASP A 42 -13.16 -0.27 29.29
CA ASP A 42 -14.42 -1.01 29.40
C ASP A 42 -14.29 -2.44 28.84
N VAL A 43 -13.57 -2.60 27.73
CA VAL A 43 -13.42 -3.89 27.06
C VAL A 43 -12.31 -4.75 27.67
N PHE A 44 -11.18 -4.15 28.04
CA PHE A 44 -9.98 -4.90 28.48
C PHE A 44 -9.68 -4.79 29.98
N GLY A 45 -10.36 -3.92 30.72
CA GLY A 45 -10.16 -3.71 32.15
C GLY A 45 -8.82 -3.04 32.50
N SER A 46 -8.19 -2.37 31.55
CA SER A 46 -6.86 -1.75 31.70
C SER A 46 -6.71 -0.54 30.78
N VAL A 47 -5.63 0.23 30.90
CA VAL A 47 -5.32 1.33 29.98
C VAL A 47 -4.35 0.87 28.88
N PRO A 48 -4.39 1.49 27.68
CA PRO A 48 -3.39 1.22 26.65
C PRO A 48 -2.02 1.73 27.10
N HIS A 49 -0.95 1.09 26.60
CA HIS A 49 0.43 1.52 26.85
C HIS A 49 0.87 2.60 25.85
N VAL A 50 0.40 2.51 24.60
CA VAL A 50 0.77 3.43 23.53
C VAL A 50 -0.37 3.54 22.52
N TYR A 51 -0.41 4.68 21.83
CA TYR A 51 -1.25 4.91 20.67
C TYR A 51 -0.37 5.06 19.43
N ALA A 52 -0.76 4.44 18.33
CA ALA A 52 -0.18 4.69 17.02
C ALA A 52 -1.24 5.26 16.08
N ARG A 53 -0.82 6.13 15.18
CA ARG A 53 -1.70 6.85 14.25
C ARG A 53 -1.12 6.78 12.84
N ALA A 54 -1.97 6.55 11.85
CA ALA A 54 -1.59 6.69 10.44
C ALA A 54 -2.78 7.24 9.62
N PRO A 55 -2.58 8.30 8.82
CA PRO A 55 -3.63 8.92 8.01
C PRO A 55 -4.02 8.10 6.79
N GLY A 56 -5.26 8.29 6.32
CA GLY A 56 -5.64 7.96 4.95
C GLY A 56 -5.03 8.95 3.96
N ARG A 57 -5.39 8.83 2.68
CA ARG A 57 -4.81 9.68 1.63
C ARG A 57 -5.73 9.91 0.45
N VAL A 58 -5.45 10.98 -0.29
CA VAL A 58 -5.97 11.19 -1.64
C VAL A 58 -4.80 11.23 -2.60
N ASN A 59 -4.96 10.60 -3.77
CA ASN A 59 -3.99 10.73 -4.85
C ASN A 59 -4.43 11.86 -5.78
N LEU A 60 -3.52 12.79 -6.09
CA LEU A 60 -3.85 13.92 -6.97
C LEU A 60 -3.72 13.50 -8.44
N ILE A 61 -2.70 12.71 -8.77
CA ILE A 61 -2.46 12.17 -10.11
C ILE A 61 -1.48 10.98 -10.07
N GLY A 62 -1.54 10.11 -11.08
CA GLY A 62 -0.75 8.88 -11.15
C GLY A 62 -1.50 7.70 -10.53
N GLU A 63 -2.68 7.39 -11.04
CA GLU A 63 -3.45 6.21 -10.59
C GLU A 63 -2.93 4.93 -11.22
N HIS A 64 -2.92 3.84 -10.46
CA HIS A 64 -2.53 2.50 -10.93
C HIS A 64 -1.07 2.34 -11.42
N ILE A 65 -0.22 3.35 -11.30
CA ILE A 65 1.17 3.28 -11.78
C ILE A 65 2.22 2.97 -10.70
N ASP A 66 1.83 2.95 -9.43
CA ASP A 66 2.74 2.78 -8.29
C ASP A 66 3.32 1.36 -8.21
N TYR A 67 2.51 0.33 -8.45
CA TYR A 67 2.99 -1.06 -8.52
C TYR A 67 3.82 -1.36 -9.78
N GLU A 68 3.80 -0.46 -10.78
CA GLU A 68 4.66 -0.53 -11.96
C GLU A 68 6.00 0.21 -11.77
N GLY A 69 6.20 0.86 -10.62
CA GLY A 69 7.43 1.54 -10.25
C GLY A 69 7.52 3.01 -10.67
N TYR A 70 6.44 3.59 -11.20
CA TYR A 70 6.41 5.00 -11.59
C TYR A 70 6.04 5.90 -10.41
N SER A 71 6.55 7.14 -10.43
CA SER A 71 6.27 8.13 -9.40
C SER A 71 4.79 8.50 -9.35
N VAL A 72 4.30 8.90 -8.17
CA VAL A 72 2.90 9.32 -7.94
C VAL A 72 2.85 10.59 -7.10
N LEU A 73 1.73 11.33 -7.14
CA LEU A 73 1.59 12.60 -6.42
C LEU A 73 0.40 12.61 -5.44
N PRO A 74 0.47 11.90 -4.30
CA PRO A 74 -0.56 11.92 -3.27
C PRO A 74 -0.34 12.98 -2.19
N MET A 75 -1.36 13.16 -1.35
CA MET A 75 -1.24 13.83 -0.05
C MET A 75 -2.05 13.08 1.02
N ALA A 76 -1.56 13.09 2.26
CA ALA A 76 -2.32 12.55 3.38
C ALA A 76 -3.53 13.46 3.68
N ILE A 77 -4.63 12.84 4.12
CA ILE A 77 -5.82 13.56 4.59
C ILE A 77 -5.88 13.57 6.12
N ARG A 78 -6.75 14.40 6.68
CA ARG A 78 -6.90 14.52 8.13
C ARG A 78 -7.44 13.24 8.78
N GLN A 79 -8.34 12.54 8.09
CA GLN A 79 -8.92 11.28 8.53
C GLN A 79 -7.83 10.21 8.63
N ASP A 80 -7.89 9.42 9.69
CA ASP A 80 -6.82 8.49 10.05
C ASP A 80 -7.37 7.24 10.77
N THR A 81 -6.47 6.30 11.01
CA THR A 81 -6.68 5.18 11.93
C THR A 81 -5.77 5.34 13.13
N ILE A 82 -6.35 5.22 14.33
CA ILE A 82 -5.65 5.20 15.61
C ILE A 82 -5.75 3.79 16.20
N VAL A 83 -4.62 3.26 16.65
CA VAL A 83 -4.50 1.97 17.33
C VAL A 83 -4.00 2.23 18.74
N ALA A 84 -4.85 1.97 19.73
CA ALA A 84 -4.46 1.87 21.12
C ALA A 84 -4.05 0.43 21.42
N ILE A 85 -2.86 0.22 21.98
CA ILE A 85 -2.31 -1.13 22.22
C ILE A 85 -1.76 -1.28 23.63
N ARG A 86 -1.98 -2.45 24.21
CA ARG A 86 -1.37 -2.89 25.47
C ARG A 86 -0.70 -4.25 25.27
N LYS A 87 0.54 -4.34 25.72
CA LYS A 87 1.27 -5.61 25.82
C LYS A 87 0.88 -6.29 27.13
N ARG A 88 0.36 -7.52 27.06
CA ARG A 88 0.00 -8.31 28.25
C ARG A 88 1.24 -8.92 28.88
N ASP A 89 1.24 -9.06 30.20
CA ASP A 89 2.36 -9.63 30.93
C ASP A 89 2.45 -11.15 30.68
N ALA A 90 3.66 -11.71 30.72
CA ALA A 90 3.90 -13.14 30.45
C ALA A 90 3.18 -14.09 31.43
N GLY A 91 2.77 -13.58 32.60
CA GLY A 91 2.00 -14.32 33.60
C GLY A 91 0.49 -14.34 33.36
N GLU A 92 -0.02 -13.59 32.36
CA GLU A 92 -1.43 -13.61 31.99
C GLU A 92 -1.75 -14.86 31.16
N SER A 93 -2.80 -15.60 31.56
CA SER A 93 -3.11 -16.94 31.03
C SER A 93 -3.58 -16.98 29.58
N GLU A 94 -3.97 -15.84 29.01
CA GLU A 94 -4.54 -15.73 27.66
C GLU A 94 -3.51 -15.22 26.66
N LYS A 95 -2.92 -16.14 25.88
CA LYS A 95 -2.04 -15.82 24.75
C LYS A 95 -2.85 -15.58 23.47
N PHE A 96 -3.67 -14.54 23.49
CA PHE A 96 -4.45 -14.11 22.33
C PHE A 96 -4.17 -12.66 21.95
N LEU A 97 -4.30 -12.39 20.65
CA LEU A 97 -4.45 -11.04 20.12
C LEU A 97 -5.94 -10.70 20.17
N ARG A 98 -6.34 -9.77 21.05
CA ARG A 98 -7.73 -9.34 21.22
C ARG A 98 -7.92 -7.99 20.53
N ILE A 99 -8.61 -7.99 19.40
CA ILE A 99 -8.74 -6.83 18.51
C ILE A 99 -10.20 -6.34 18.55
N ALA A 100 -10.42 -5.20 19.20
CA ALA A 100 -11.70 -4.53 19.31
C ALA A 100 -11.71 -3.23 18.50
N ASN A 101 -12.90 -2.70 18.26
CA ASN A 101 -13.10 -1.44 17.56
C ASN A 101 -14.03 -0.53 18.38
N VAL A 102 -13.80 0.78 18.33
CA VAL A 102 -14.71 1.76 18.96
C VAL A 102 -16.08 1.74 18.30
N ASN A 103 -16.14 1.45 17.00
CA ASN A 103 -17.38 1.28 16.27
C ASN A 103 -17.93 -0.14 16.40
N ASP A 104 -19.06 -0.28 17.08
CA ASP A 104 -19.70 -1.57 17.37
C ASP A 104 -20.14 -2.35 16.12
N LYS A 105 -20.13 -1.72 14.92
CA LYS A 105 -20.34 -2.45 13.64
C LYS A 105 -19.24 -3.48 13.35
N TYR A 106 -18.06 -3.31 13.95
CA TYR A 106 -16.93 -4.21 13.82
C TYR A 106 -16.78 -5.10 15.06
N THR A 107 -17.32 -6.31 14.99
CA THR A 107 -17.24 -7.27 16.10
C THR A 107 -15.80 -7.60 16.48
N MET A 108 -15.54 -7.70 17.80
CA MET A 108 -14.23 -8.08 18.34
C MET A 108 -13.73 -9.39 17.73
N CYS A 109 -12.46 -9.41 17.36
CA CYS A 109 -11.78 -10.57 16.81
C CYS A 109 -10.71 -11.05 17.78
N THR A 110 -10.52 -12.37 17.83
CA THR A 110 -9.48 -13.02 18.64
C THR A 110 -8.64 -13.91 17.74
N TYR A 111 -7.32 -13.75 17.78
CA TYR A 111 -6.36 -14.54 17.01
C TYR A 111 -5.30 -15.15 17.92
N PRO A 112 -4.71 -16.30 17.56
CA PRO A 112 -3.58 -16.86 18.30
C PRO A 112 -2.38 -15.91 18.27
N VAL A 113 -1.57 -15.95 19.33
CA VAL A 113 -0.25 -15.31 19.37
C VAL A 113 0.73 -16.20 18.61
N ASP A 114 0.58 -16.19 17.28
CA ASP A 114 1.39 -16.98 16.35
C ASP A 114 1.76 -16.09 15.15
N PRO A 115 3.03 -15.68 15.01
CA PRO A 115 3.50 -14.89 13.87
C PRO A 115 3.36 -15.61 12.52
N ASP A 116 3.37 -16.94 12.51
CA ASP A 116 3.33 -17.75 11.30
C ASP A 116 1.89 -18.14 10.89
N GLN A 117 0.88 -17.64 11.61
CA GLN A 117 -0.52 -17.95 11.33
C GLN A 117 -0.92 -17.57 9.89
N GLU A 118 -1.66 -18.47 9.24
CA GLU A 118 -2.23 -18.20 7.93
C GLU A 118 -3.43 -17.24 8.04
N ILE A 119 -3.57 -16.35 7.07
CA ILE A 119 -4.72 -15.44 6.97
C ILE A 119 -5.76 -16.09 6.05
N ASP A 120 -6.96 -16.33 6.56
CA ASP A 120 -8.06 -16.84 5.75
C ASP A 120 -8.57 -15.76 4.77
N LEU A 121 -8.06 -15.82 3.54
CA LEU A 121 -8.44 -14.93 2.45
C LEU A 121 -9.83 -15.26 1.86
N LYS A 122 -10.40 -16.44 2.14
CA LYS A 122 -11.74 -16.79 1.67
C LYS A 122 -12.81 -16.16 2.55
N ASN A 123 -12.53 -16.02 3.84
CA ASN A 123 -13.42 -15.38 4.81
C ASN A 123 -12.78 -14.11 5.39
N HIS A 124 -12.67 -13.07 4.56
CA HIS A 124 -12.10 -11.80 4.98
C HIS A 124 -12.80 -11.22 6.22
N ARG A 125 -12.02 -10.96 7.27
CA ARG A 125 -12.43 -10.23 8.47
C ARG A 125 -11.62 -8.96 8.59
N TRP A 126 -12.22 -7.91 9.14
CA TRP A 126 -11.54 -6.62 9.33
C TRP A 126 -10.28 -6.77 10.20
N GLY A 127 -10.29 -7.66 11.19
CA GLY A 127 -9.13 -7.97 12.02
C GLY A 127 -7.92 -8.52 11.25
N HIS A 128 -8.09 -9.06 10.04
CA HIS A 128 -6.98 -9.54 9.22
C HIS A 128 -6.00 -8.43 8.84
N TYR A 129 -6.44 -7.17 8.69
CA TYR A 129 -5.52 -6.06 8.42
C TYR A 129 -4.53 -5.81 9.58
N PHE A 130 -4.94 -6.01 10.82
CA PHE A 130 -4.01 -5.99 11.96
C PHE A 130 -3.06 -7.19 11.90
N ILE A 131 -3.57 -8.38 11.58
CA ILE A 131 -2.75 -9.60 11.44
C ILE A 131 -1.72 -9.47 10.32
N CYS A 132 -2.03 -8.81 9.22
CA CYS A 132 -1.08 -8.44 8.17
C CYS A 132 0.12 -7.68 8.74
N GLY A 133 -0.12 -6.66 9.56
CA GLY A 133 0.94 -5.89 10.22
C GLY A 133 1.72 -6.70 11.25
N TYR A 134 1.04 -7.56 12.01
CA TYR A 134 1.65 -8.45 13.01
C TYR A 134 2.58 -9.48 12.37
N LYS A 135 2.10 -10.18 11.34
CA LYS A 135 2.86 -11.17 10.57
C LYS A 135 4.08 -10.53 9.90
N GLY A 136 3.86 -9.45 9.14
CA GLY A 136 4.95 -8.80 8.40
C GLY A 136 6.04 -8.21 9.31
N PHE A 137 5.68 -7.65 10.47
CA PHE A 137 6.69 -7.21 11.45
C PHE A 137 7.59 -8.34 11.95
N HIS A 138 7.03 -9.51 12.27
CA HIS A 138 7.83 -10.64 12.75
C HIS A 138 8.68 -11.28 11.64
N GLU A 139 8.16 -11.33 10.40
CA GLU A 139 8.94 -11.76 9.24
C GLU A 139 10.14 -10.83 9.00
N TYR A 140 9.93 -9.52 9.08
CA TYR A 140 10.99 -8.51 9.00
C TYR A 140 11.99 -8.65 10.15
N ALA A 141 11.53 -8.79 11.38
CA ALA A 141 12.41 -8.96 12.53
C ALA A 141 13.31 -10.20 12.39
N LYS A 142 12.76 -11.29 11.83
CA LYS A 142 13.51 -12.52 11.54
C LYS A 142 14.50 -12.34 10.40
N SER A 143 14.15 -11.62 9.32
CA SER A 143 15.06 -11.39 8.18
C SER A 143 16.22 -10.47 8.54
N GLU A 144 15.96 -9.41 9.29
CA GLU A 144 16.94 -8.40 9.68
C GLU A 144 17.70 -8.73 10.97
N GLY A 145 17.37 -9.85 11.62
CA GLY A 145 18.00 -10.27 12.88
C GLY A 145 17.70 -9.34 14.06
N VAL A 146 16.58 -8.62 14.02
CA VAL A 146 16.11 -7.77 15.12
C VAL A 146 15.67 -8.68 16.27
N ASN A 147 16.32 -8.54 17.43
CA ASN A 147 16.01 -9.34 18.61
C ASN A 147 14.68 -8.89 19.23
N VAL A 148 13.58 -9.49 18.78
CA VAL A 148 12.25 -9.27 19.34
C VAL A 148 11.98 -10.33 20.39
N ALA A 149 11.56 -9.90 21.58
CA ALA A 149 11.16 -10.83 22.64
C ALA A 149 10.02 -11.75 22.17
N GLU A 150 9.91 -12.92 22.80
CA GLU A 150 8.88 -13.91 22.49
C GLU A 150 7.49 -13.28 22.32
N PRO A 151 6.71 -13.72 21.31
CA PRO A 151 5.34 -13.26 21.09
C PRO A 151 4.49 -13.36 22.37
N VAL A 152 3.79 -12.27 22.69
CA VAL A 152 2.88 -12.18 23.86
C VAL A 152 1.48 -11.76 23.45
N GLY A 153 0.52 -11.96 24.36
CA GLY A 153 -0.83 -11.46 24.19
C GLY A 153 -0.86 -9.93 24.05
N LEU A 154 -1.74 -9.44 23.18
CA LEU A 154 -1.91 -8.02 22.92
C LEU A 154 -3.40 -7.68 23.02
N ASP A 155 -3.70 -6.55 23.65
CA ASP A 155 -5.02 -5.94 23.62
C ASP A 155 -4.99 -4.72 22.72
N ILE A 156 -5.92 -4.67 21.76
CA ILE A 156 -5.91 -3.71 20.69
C ILE A 156 -7.30 -3.09 20.56
N MET A 157 -7.38 -1.77 20.60
CA MET A 157 -8.58 -1.01 20.25
C MET A 157 -8.30 -0.13 19.04
N ILE A 158 -9.14 -0.26 18.01
CA ILE A 158 -9.03 0.47 16.76
C ILE A 158 -10.10 1.55 16.68
N ASP A 159 -9.71 2.74 16.26
CA ASP A 159 -10.63 3.82 15.91
C ASP A 159 -10.22 4.48 14.59
N GLY A 160 -11.03 4.27 13.56
CA GLY A 160 -10.77 4.74 12.20
C GLY A 160 -11.86 5.68 11.68
N THR A 161 -11.44 6.84 11.19
CA THR A 161 -12.34 7.85 10.59
C THR A 161 -12.21 7.96 9.07
N VAL A 162 -11.27 7.23 8.45
CA VAL A 162 -11.14 7.15 6.99
C VAL A 162 -12.35 6.41 6.40
N PRO A 163 -13.09 7.00 5.44
CA PRO A 163 -14.21 6.32 4.80
C PRO A 163 -13.79 5.00 4.17
N THR A 164 -14.43 3.90 4.56
CA THR A 164 -14.06 2.55 4.11
C THR A 164 -14.52 2.27 2.69
N GLY A 165 -13.69 1.57 1.90
CA GLY A 165 -14.06 1.15 0.54
C GLY A 165 -14.20 2.30 -0.47
N SER A 166 -13.70 3.49 -0.12
CA SER A 166 -13.90 4.76 -0.82
C SER A 166 -12.75 5.17 -1.76
N GLY A 167 -11.69 4.37 -1.80
CA GLY A 167 -10.44 4.75 -2.47
C GLY A 167 -9.55 5.70 -1.66
N LEU A 168 -9.84 5.99 -0.39
CA LEU A 168 -9.03 6.85 0.50
C LEU A 168 -8.00 6.09 1.37
N SER A 169 -7.74 4.83 1.02
CA SER A 169 -6.74 3.97 1.68
C SER A 169 -6.95 3.72 3.17
N SER A 170 -8.19 3.47 3.58
CA SER A 170 -8.50 3.05 4.95
C SER A 170 -7.79 1.76 5.36
N SER A 171 -7.54 0.83 4.42
CA SER A 171 -6.80 -0.41 4.67
C SER A 171 -5.33 -0.14 4.97
N ALA A 172 -4.66 0.64 4.13
CA ALA A 172 -3.25 1.00 4.33
C ALA A 172 -3.04 1.79 5.61
N ALA A 173 -3.93 2.76 5.92
CA ALA A 173 -3.89 3.50 7.19
C ALA A 173 -4.01 2.54 8.39
N PHE A 174 -4.88 1.52 8.31
CA PHE A 174 -5.01 0.52 9.36
C PHE A 174 -3.77 -0.38 9.47
N VAL A 175 -3.22 -0.88 8.35
CA VAL A 175 -2.00 -1.69 8.37
C VAL A 175 -0.81 -0.88 8.92
N CYS A 176 -0.61 0.36 8.46
CA CYS A 176 0.48 1.22 8.91
C CYS A 176 0.41 1.51 10.41
N SER A 177 -0.75 1.97 10.90
CA SER A 177 -0.94 2.26 12.32
C SER A 177 -0.82 0.99 13.19
N SER A 178 -1.28 -0.16 12.70
CA SER A 178 -1.10 -1.45 13.39
C SER A 178 0.37 -1.83 13.49
N THR A 179 1.13 -1.79 12.39
CA THR A 179 2.56 -2.11 12.39
C THR A 179 3.34 -1.16 13.30
N ILE A 180 3.05 0.14 13.28
CA ILE A 180 3.66 1.12 14.21
C ILE A 180 3.33 0.75 15.67
N ALA A 181 2.08 0.42 15.98
CA ALA A 181 1.66 0.03 17.34
C ALA A 181 2.40 -1.23 17.83
N ILE A 182 2.51 -2.24 16.96
CA ILE A 182 3.21 -3.50 17.26
C ILE A 182 4.70 -3.22 17.49
N MET A 183 5.35 -2.46 16.60
CA MET A 183 6.75 -2.07 16.76
C MET A 183 6.98 -1.33 18.09
N ALA A 184 6.12 -0.36 18.41
CA ALA A 184 6.19 0.39 19.67
C ALA A 184 6.03 -0.52 20.90
N ALA A 185 5.09 -1.48 20.86
CA ALA A 185 4.91 -2.48 21.92
C ALA A 185 6.14 -3.39 22.12
N HIS A 186 6.99 -3.52 21.10
CA HIS A 186 8.25 -4.26 21.14
C HIS A 186 9.49 -3.36 21.25
N ASN A 187 9.31 -2.05 21.48
CA ASN A 187 10.38 -1.04 21.56
C ASN A 187 11.27 -0.98 20.30
N VAL A 188 10.68 -1.22 19.14
CA VAL A 188 11.32 -1.08 17.83
C VAL A 188 10.83 0.20 17.17
N ASN A 189 11.72 0.94 16.50
CA ASN A 189 11.37 2.05 15.63
C ASN A 189 12.27 2.01 14.40
N LEU A 190 11.70 2.29 13.22
CA LEU A 190 12.39 2.18 11.94
C LEU A 190 12.38 3.52 11.21
N PRO A 191 13.38 3.80 10.36
CA PRO A 191 13.30 4.88 9.38
C PRO A 191 11.99 4.81 8.59
N LYS A 192 11.37 5.97 8.33
CA LYS A 192 10.09 6.06 7.63
C LYS A 192 10.08 5.33 6.29
N LYS A 193 11.17 5.42 5.51
CA LYS A 193 11.32 4.71 4.23
C LYS A 193 11.22 3.18 4.38
N GLU A 194 11.87 2.63 5.42
CA GLU A 194 11.89 1.19 5.67
C GLU A 194 10.53 0.73 6.16
N LEU A 195 9.90 1.52 7.03
CA LEU A 195 8.54 1.25 7.49
C LEU A 195 7.52 1.29 6.34
N ALA A 196 7.64 2.23 5.40
CA ALA A 196 6.78 2.32 4.23
C ALA A 196 6.90 1.08 3.34
N GLN A 197 8.12 0.59 3.12
CA GLN A 197 8.34 -0.65 2.38
C GLN A 197 7.79 -1.87 3.14
N LEU A 198 8.06 -1.95 4.45
CA LEU A 198 7.57 -3.04 5.30
C LEU A 198 6.05 -3.13 5.28
N THR A 199 5.36 -2.01 5.51
CA THR A 199 3.89 -1.96 5.56
C THR A 199 3.24 -2.25 4.21
N CYS A 200 3.89 -1.92 3.08
CA CYS A 200 3.47 -2.38 1.76
C CYS A 200 3.50 -3.92 1.67
N VAL A 201 4.58 -4.55 2.15
CA VAL A 201 4.68 -6.02 2.21
C VAL A 201 3.66 -6.61 3.18
N CYS A 202 3.47 -6.00 4.35
CA CYS A 202 2.46 -6.41 5.33
C CYS A 202 1.07 -6.47 4.68
N GLU A 203 0.64 -5.40 4.00
CA GLU A 203 -0.71 -5.34 3.41
C GLU A 203 -0.92 -6.41 2.33
N ARG A 204 0.12 -6.82 1.60
CA ARG A 204 0.01 -7.90 0.60
C ARG A 204 -0.41 -9.25 1.19
N HIS A 205 -0.21 -9.47 2.49
CA HIS A 205 -0.74 -10.66 3.19
C HIS A 205 -2.27 -10.72 3.18
N ILE A 206 -2.97 -9.62 2.90
CA ILE A 206 -4.43 -9.61 2.68
C ILE A 206 -4.82 -10.16 1.29
N GLY A 207 -3.85 -10.58 0.48
CA GLY A 207 -4.05 -11.14 -0.87
C GLY A 207 -4.11 -10.09 -1.98
N THR A 208 -4.07 -8.80 -1.66
CA THR A 208 -4.04 -7.72 -2.66
C THR A 208 -2.61 -7.34 -3.01
N GLN A 209 -2.27 -7.33 -4.31
CA GLN A 209 -0.92 -7.00 -4.79
C GLN A 209 -0.76 -5.49 -5.02
N SER A 210 -1.06 -4.67 -4.01
CA SER A 210 -0.91 -3.21 -4.10
C SER A 210 0.55 -2.77 -4.23
N GLY A 211 0.73 -1.59 -4.83
CA GLY A 211 2.00 -0.88 -4.81
C GLY A 211 2.23 -0.21 -3.46
N GLY A 212 3.23 0.68 -3.41
CA GLY A 212 3.69 1.31 -2.18
C GLY A 212 3.14 2.71 -1.90
N MET A 213 2.29 3.26 -2.78
CA MET A 213 1.86 4.66 -2.67
C MET A 213 1.18 4.96 -1.34
N ASP A 214 0.20 4.14 -0.98
CA ASP A 214 -0.71 4.38 0.14
C ASP A 214 0.04 4.39 1.47
N GLN A 215 0.95 3.43 1.65
CA GLN A 215 1.74 3.30 2.87
C GLN A 215 2.83 4.37 2.92
N ALA A 216 3.48 4.65 1.79
CA ALA A 216 4.49 5.69 1.68
C ALA A 216 3.94 7.06 2.10
N ILE A 217 2.79 7.47 1.56
CA ILE A 217 2.20 8.76 1.94
C ILE A 217 1.65 8.74 3.36
N SER A 218 1.11 7.61 3.84
CA SER A 218 0.61 7.51 5.22
C SER A 218 1.74 7.72 6.24
N ILE A 219 2.95 7.26 5.94
CA ILE A 219 4.11 7.31 6.85
C ILE A 219 4.95 8.58 6.69
N MET A 220 5.11 9.07 5.45
CA MET A 220 6.06 10.15 5.14
C MET A 220 5.41 11.51 4.91
N ALA A 221 4.08 11.61 4.87
CA ALA A 221 3.42 12.90 4.63
C ALA A 221 3.79 13.96 5.67
N LYS A 222 3.84 15.20 5.18
CA LYS A 222 4.10 16.39 5.98
C LYS A 222 2.95 17.37 5.88
N THR A 223 2.56 17.95 7.02
CA THR A 223 1.52 18.97 7.07
C THR A 223 1.84 20.14 6.13
N GLY A 224 0.88 20.48 5.27
CA GLY A 224 1.00 21.59 4.32
C GLY A 224 1.56 21.22 2.94
N PHE A 225 1.95 19.96 2.74
CA PHE A 225 2.56 19.48 1.50
C PHE A 225 1.80 18.28 0.91
N ALA A 226 1.77 18.21 -0.42
CA ALA A 226 1.67 16.95 -1.14
C ALA A 226 3.08 16.36 -1.27
N GLU A 227 3.19 15.09 -1.68
CA GLU A 227 4.50 14.44 -1.85
C GLU A 227 4.59 13.84 -3.24
N LEU A 228 5.65 14.16 -3.99
CA LEU A 228 6.03 13.32 -5.12
C LEU A 228 6.76 12.10 -4.57
N ILE A 229 6.12 10.94 -4.71
CA ILE A 229 6.67 9.67 -4.22
C ILE A 229 7.28 8.92 -5.39
N ASP A 230 8.60 8.73 -5.34
CA ASP A 230 9.33 7.83 -6.23
C ASP A 230 9.38 6.42 -5.64
N PHE A 231 9.55 5.44 -6.51
CA PHE A 231 9.85 4.05 -6.14
C PHE A 231 11.20 3.64 -6.76
N ASN A 232 11.88 2.66 -6.12
CA ASN A 232 13.15 2.09 -6.60
C ASN A 232 14.34 3.09 -6.75
N PRO A 233 14.80 3.74 -5.66
CA PRO A 233 14.40 3.59 -4.26
C PRO A 233 13.22 4.48 -3.87
N ILE A 234 12.55 4.12 -2.76
CA ILE A 234 11.46 4.92 -2.23
C ILE A 234 11.97 6.29 -1.75
N ARG A 235 11.35 7.38 -2.20
CA ARG A 235 11.66 8.76 -1.78
C ARG A 235 10.38 9.58 -1.77
N ALA A 236 10.26 10.50 -0.82
CA ALA A 236 9.20 11.50 -0.78
C ALA A 236 9.83 12.87 -0.98
N THR A 237 9.29 13.65 -1.91
CA THR A 237 9.73 15.02 -2.17
C THR A 237 8.57 15.97 -1.91
N ASP A 238 8.74 16.89 -0.95
CA ASP A 238 7.78 17.92 -0.60
C ASP A 238 7.31 18.71 -1.84
N VAL A 239 6.00 18.76 -2.06
CA VAL A 239 5.34 19.53 -3.13
C VAL A 239 4.35 20.51 -2.50
N GLN A 240 4.72 21.78 -2.48
CA GLN A 240 3.83 22.85 -2.03
C GLN A 240 2.78 23.14 -3.11
N LEU A 241 1.53 22.84 -2.82
CA LEU A 241 0.43 23.16 -3.74
C LEU A 241 0.23 24.68 -3.86
N PRO A 242 -0.05 25.22 -5.07
CA PRO A 242 -0.26 26.65 -5.28
C PRO A 242 -1.42 27.20 -4.43
N ALA A 243 -1.26 28.43 -3.95
CA ALA A 243 -2.33 29.15 -3.27
C ALA A 243 -3.47 29.48 -4.24
N GLY A 244 -4.71 29.54 -3.73
CA GLY A 244 -5.88 29.99 -4.49
C GLY A 244 -6.82 28.88 -4.98
N GLY A 245 -6.56 27.62 -4.62
CA GLY A 245 -7.46 26.49 -4.86
C GLY A 245 -7.52 25.53 -3.67
N SER A 246 -8.59 24.74 -3.62
CA SER A 246 -8.78 23.68 -2.63
C SER A 246 -9.17 22.37 -3.32
N PHE A 247 -8.62 21.26 -2.85
CA PHE A 247 -9.07 19.93 -3.25
C PHE A 247 -10.29 19.53 -2.42
N VAL A 248 -11.37 19.12 -3.08
CA VAL A 248 -12.60 18.65 -2.43
C VAL A 248 -12.80 17.18 -2.76
N ILE A 249 -12.91 16.35 -1.72
CA ILE A 249 -13.16 14.92 -1.85
C ILE A 249 -14.68 14.69 -1.84
N ALA A 250 -15.22 14.17 -2.95
CA ALA A 250 -16.62 13.80 -3.08
C ALA A 250 -16.77 12.28 -3.16
N HIS A 251 -17.40 11.68 -2.15
CA HIS A 251 -17.58 10.24 -2.07
C HIS A 251 -18.75 9.78 -2.96
N SER A 252 -18.51 8.87 -3.92
CA SER A 252 -19.52 8.38 -4.87
C SER A 252 -20.63 7.51 -4.24
N LEU A 253 -20.40 7.05 -3.01
CA LEU A 253 -21.23 6.11 -2.24
C LEU A 253 -21.20 4.67 -2.77
N ALA A 254 -20.42 4.41 -3.83
CA ALA A 254 -20.12 3.05 -4.27
C ALA A 254 -18.97 2.48 -3.43
N GLU A 255 -19.23 1.40 -2.71
CA GLU A 255 -18.19 0.70 -1.94
C GLU A 255 -17.46 -0.33 -2.82
N SER A 256 -16.13 -0.30 -2.78
CA SER A 256 -15.28 -1.29 -3.43
C SER A 256 -14.53 -2.13 -2.40
N GLN A 257 -14.83 -3.43 -2.37
CA GLN A 257 -14.11 -4.40 -1.54
C GLN A 257 -12.90 -4.94 -2.31
N LYS A 258 -11.82 -4.15 -2.33
CA LYS A 258 -10.59 -4.39 -3.09
C LYS A 258 -10.00 -5.80 -2.88
N ALA A 259 -9.90 -6.25 -1.62
CA ALA A 259 -9.36 -7.58 -1.29
C ALA A 259 -10.28 -8.73 -1.75
N VAL A 260 -11.59 -8.60 -1.52
CA VAL A 260 -12.57 -9.65 -1.84
C VAL A 260 -12.68 -9.90 -3.35
N THR A 261 -12.55 -8.84 -4.15
CA THR A 261 -12.63 -8.92 -5.62
C THR A 261 -11.26 -8.82 -6.29
N ALA A 262 -10.18 -9.02 -5.54
CA ALA A 262 -8.82 -8.76 -6.01
C ALA A 262 -8.50 -9.56 -7.28
N ALA A 263 -8.84 -10.86 -7.32
CA ALA A 263 -8.53 -11.75 -8.44
C ALA A 263 -9.21 -11.35 -9.77
N THR A 264 -10.37 -10.69 -9.73
CA THR A 264 -11.12 -10.28 -10.94
C THR A 264 -10.95 -8.80 -11.27
N ASN A 265 -10.54 -7.97 -10.31
CA ASN A 265 -10.37 -6.54 -10.48
C ASN A 265 -8.90 -6.13 -10.27
N TYR A 266 -8.49 -5.87 -9.03
CA TYR A 266 -7.23 -5.19 -8.74
C TYR A 266 -6.00 -6.01 -9.14
N ASN A 267 -5.89 -7.26 -8.65
CA ASN A 267 -4.78 -8.14 -9.02
C ASN A 267 -4.83 -8.53 -10.49
N ASN A 268 -6.01 -8.55 -11.11
CA ASN A 268 -6.12 -8.78 -12.55
C ASN A 268 -5.38 -7.68 -13.34
N ARG A 269 -5.48 -6.42 -12.92
CA ARG A 269 -4.71 -5.33 -13.55
C ARG A 269 -3.21 -5.47 -13.34
N VAL A 270 -2.77 -5.88 -12.15
CA VAL A 270 -1.35 -6.14 -11.86
C VAL A 270 -0.80 -7.26 -12.74
N VAL A 271 -1.55 -8.36 -12.89
CA VAL A 271 -1.17 -9.48 -13.75
C VAL A 271 -1.17 -9.08 -15.23
N GLU A 272 -2.17 -8.32 -15.69
CA GLU A 272 -2.19 -7.79 -17.06
C GLU A 272 -0.97 -6.92 -17.34
N CYS A 273 -0.56 -6.04 -16.42
CA CYS A 273 0.63 -5.20 -16.61
C CYS A 273 1.90 -6.04 -16.68
N ARG A 274 2.08 -7.01 -15.78
CA ARG A 274 3.22 -7.93 -15.81
C ARG A 274 3.25 -8.79 -17.07
N LEU A 275 2.10 -9.26 -17.56
CA LEU A 275 2.05 -9.98 -18.83
C LEU A 275 2.37 -9.06 -20.02
N ALA A 276 1.84 -7.84 -19.99
CA ALA A 276 2.05 -6.89 -21.06
C ALA A 276 3.52 -6.46 -21.15
N SER A 277 4.20 -6.26 -20.01
CA SER A 277 5.62 -5.94 -19.96
C SER A 277 6.49 -7.09 -20.49
N ILE A 278 6.19 -8.35 -20.12
CA ILE A 278 6.89 -9.53 -20.66
C ILE A 278 6.69 -9.62 -22.18
N VAL A 279 5.44 -9.56 -22.66
CA VAL A 279 5.12 -9.66 -24.09
C VAL A 279 5.80 -8.53 -24.88
N LEU A 280 5.75 -7.31 -24.35
CA LEU A 280 6.36 -6.15 -24.99
C LEU A 280 7.89 -6.26 -25.01
N GLY A 281 8.52 -6.72 -23.92
CA GLY A 281 9.95 -7.01 -23.86
C GLY A 281 10.39 -8.02 -24.93
N ILE A 282 9.64 -9.11 -25.10
CA ILE A 282 9.90 -10.12 -26.15
C ILE A 282 9.78 -9.50 -27.55
N LYS A 283 8.72 -8.71 -27.79
CA LYS A 283 8.52 -8.04 -29.08
C LYS A 283 9.60 -7.01 -29.41
N LEU A 284 10.20 -6.42 -28.38
CA LEU A 284 11.32 -5.49 -28.47
C LEU A 284 12.70 -6.17 -28.51
N GLY A 285 12.74 -7.51 -28.60
CA GLY A 285 13.95 -8.28 -28.87
C GLY A 285 14.57 -8.99 -27.66
N MET A 286 13.89 -9.06 -26.52
CA MET A 286 14.32 -9.92 -25.41
C MET A 286 14.01 -11.39 -25.71
N GLU A 287 14.89 -12.29 -25.27
CA GLU A 287 14.57 -13.72 -25.27
C GLU A 287 13.48 -14.04 -24.24
N PRO A 288 12.55 -14.99 -24.51
CA PRO A 288 11.40 -15.25 -23.63
C PRO A 288 11.78 -15.56 -22.17
N GLU A 289 12.75 -16.44 -21.94
CA GLU A 289 13.24 -16.81 -20.60
C GLU A 289 13.85 -15.62 -19.85
N GLU A 290 14.53 -14.73 -20.58
CA GLU A 290 15.07 -13.49 -20.01
C GLU A 290 13.94 -12.54 -19.62
N ALA A 291 12.96 -12.33 -20.50
CA ALA A 291 11.82 -11.47 -20.23
C ALA A 291 11.04 -11.95 -19.01
N ILE A 292 10.69 -13.25 -18.93
CA ILE A 292 9.95 -13.84 -17.81
C ILE A 292 10.70 -13.70 -16.48
N SER A 293 12.03 -13.85 -16.50
CA SER A 293 12.83 -13.81 -15.28
C SER A 293 13.10 -12.39 -14.79
N LYS A 294 13.45 -11.46 -15.70
CA LYS A 294 13.90 -10.10 -15.36
C LYS A 294 12.80 -9.05 -15.38
N VAL A 295 11.80 -9.16 -16.25
CA VAL A 295 10.74 -8.15 -16.39
C VAL A 295 9.65 -8.43 -15.37
N LYS A 296 9.40 -7.46 -14.49
CA LYS A 296 8.34 -7.54 -13.47
C LYS A 296 7.27 -6.48 -13.69
N THR A 297 7.65 -5.34 -14.24
CA THR A 297 6.81 -4.16 -14.42
C THR A 297 7.04 -3.53 -15.79
N LEU A 298 6.19 -2.59 -16.17
CA LEU A 298 6.33 -1.78 -17.37
C LEU A 298 7.54 -0.85 -17.32
N SER A 299 7.96 -0.39 -16.13
CA SER A 299 9.17 0.45 -16.01
C SER A 299 10.43 -0.30 -16.42
N ASP A 300 10.48 -1.63 -16.24
CA ASP A 300 11.62 -2.47 -16.67
C ASP A 300 11.82 -2.48 -18.20
N VAL A 301 10.75 -2.23 -18.97
CA VAL A 301 10.77 -2.20 -20.44
C VAL A 301 10.62 -0.81 -21.04
N GLU A 302 10.39 0.22 -20.22
CA GLU A 302 10.21 1.61 -20.67
C GLU A 302 11.41 2.08 -21.52
N GLY A 303 12.64 1.79 -21.10
CA GLY A 303 13.84 2.14 -21.85
C GLY A 303 13.89 1.53 -23.26
N LEU A 304 13.35 0.32 -23.43
CA LEU A 304 13.22 -0.32 -24.74
C LEU A 304 12.16 0.38 -25.59
N CYS A 305 11.03 0.78 -25.01
CA CYS A 305 9.97 1.54 -25.68
C CYS A 305 10.46 2.91 -26.16
N VAL A 306 11.22 3.63 -25.33
CA VAL A 306 11.80 4.93 -25.68
C VAL A 306 12.83 4.78 -26.81
N SER A 307 13.71 3.78 -26.74
CA SER A 307 14.67 3.46 -27.80
C SER A 307 13.96 3.12 -29.11
N PHE A 308 12.90 2.32 -29.05
CA PHE A 308 12.07 1.98 -30.19
C PHE A 308 11.46 3.22 -30.83
N ALA A 309 10.82 4.08 -30.03
CA ALA A 309 10.22 5.33 -30.51
C ALA A 309 11.28 6.22 -31.19
N GLY A 310 12.45 6.40 -30.58
CA GLY A 310 13.54 7.19 -31.13
C GLY A 310 14.05 6.68 -32.47
N ASN A 311 14.18 5.36 -32.63
CA ASN A 311 14.56 4.73 -33.91
C ASN A 311 13.50 4.91 -35.02
N HIS A 312 12.26 5.22 -34.64
CA HIS A 312 11.15 5.52 -35.55
C HIS A 312 10.85 7.02 -35.65
N GLY A 313 11.74 7.89 -35.14
CA GLY A 313 11.59 9.34 -35.22
C GLY A 313 10.46 9.91 -34.35
N SER A 314 10.06 9.19 -33.30
CA SER A 314 9.02 9.60 -32.34
C SER A 314 9.60 9.76 -30.94
N SER A 315 9.01 10.65 -30.14
CA SER A 315 9.26 10.74 -28.69
C SER A 315 8.17 10.07 -27.86
N ASP A 316 7.12 9.50 -28.49
CA ASP A 316 6.02 8.82 -27.81
C ASP A 316 6.41 7.36 -27.50
N PRO A 317 6.65 6.99 -26.23
CA PRO A 317 6.98 5.61 -25.86
C PRO A 317 5.83 4.64 -26.14
N ASN A 318 4.59 5.13 -26.28
CA ASN A 318 3.46 4.29 -26.65
C ASN A 318 3.51 3.82 -28.10
N LEU A 319 4.44 4.29 -28.93
CA LEU A 319 4.58 3.81 -30.30
C LEU A 319 4.82 2.29 -30.33
N ALA A 320 5.69 1.77 -29.45
CA ALA A 320 5.95 0.34 -29.34
C ALA A 320 4.67 -0.45 -28.96
N VAL A 321 3.87 0.09 -28.05
CA VAL A 321 2.59 -0.50 -27.62
C VAL A 321 1.62 -0.57 -28.80
N LYS A 322 1.48 0.53 -29.55
CA LYS A 322 0.59 0.65 -30.71
C LYS A 322 0.97 -0.29 -31.85
N GLU A 323 2.26 -0.55 -32.00
CA GLU A 323 2.77 -1.40 -33.08
C GLU A 323 2.75 -2.90 -32.73
N TYR A 324 3.08 -3.25 -31.48
CA TYR A 324 3.31 -4.65 -31.10
C TYR A 324 2.20 -5.33 -30.30
N LEU A 325 1.33 -4.56 -29.63
CA LEU A 325 0.20 -5.12 -28.90
C LEU A 325 -1.09 -4.93 -29.69
N LYS A 326 -1.93 -5.97 -29.76
CA LYS A 326 -3.28 -5.84 -30.34
C LYS A 326 -4.22 -5.17 -29.34
N GLU A 327 -5.13 -4.34 -29.85
CA GLU A 327 -6.18 -3.71 -29.04
C GLU A 327 -7.11 -4.76 -28.41
N GLU A 328 -7.34 -5.87 -29.12
CA GLU A 328 -8.26 -6.90 -28.64
C GLU A 328 -7.66 -7.69 -27.47
N PRO A 329 -8.48 -8.08 -26.47
CA PRO A 329 -7.99 -8.85 -25.35
C PRO A 329 -7.29 -10.14 -25.79
N TYR A 330 -6.17 -10.44 -25.14
CA TYR A 330 -5.41 -11.66 -25.35
C TYR A 330 -6.04 -12.83 -24.60
N THR A 331 -6.01 -14.03 -25.19
CA THR A 331 -6.24 -15.27 -24.45
C THR A 331 -4.95 -15.76 -23.79
N ALA A 332 -5.07 -16.67 -22.81
CA ALA A 332 -3.90 -17.32 -22.23
C ALA A 332 -3.05 -18.01 -23.31
N GLU A 333 -3.68 -18.79 -24.20
CA GLU A 333 -2.99 -19.51 -25.29
C GLU A 333 -2.16 -18.59 -26.20
N GLU A 334 -2.66 -17.40 -26.52
CA GLU A 334 -1.93 -16.43 -27.33
C GLU A 334 -0.68 -15.92 -26.62
N ILE A 335 -0.77 -15.66 -25.32
CA ILE A 335 0.37 -15.20 -24.52
C ILE A 335 1.38 -16.34 -24.35
N GLU A 336 0.92 -17.55 -24.00
CA GLU A 336 1.77 -18.73 -23.82
C GLU A 336 2.54 -19.10 -25.10
N LYS A 337 1.95 -18.85 -26.27
CA LYS A 337 2.63 -18.99 -27.56
C LYS A 337 3.75 -17.96 -27.75
N ILE A 338 3.58 -16.74 -27.24
CA ILE A 338 4.62 -15.69 -27.32
C ILE A 338 5.73 -15.97 -26.30
N THR A 339 5.37 -16.36 -25.07
CA THR A 339 6.31 -16.60 -23.96
C THR A 339 6.96 -17.97 -24.01
N SER A 340 6.47 -18.89 -24.85
CA SER A 340 6.86 -20.30 -24.89
C SER A 340 6.72 -21.03 -23.54
N LYS A 341 5.87 -20.52 -22.64
CA LYS A 341 5.71 -21.02 -21.27
C LYS A 341 4.30 -20.79 -20.76
N SER A 342 3.75 -21.76 -20.03
CA SER A 342 2.40 -21.63 -19.47
C SER A 342 2.32 -20.55 -18.40
N LEU A 343 1.16 -19.88 -18.30
CA LEU A 343 0.94 -18.81 -17.33
C LEU A 343 1.08 -19.31 -15.89
N ASP A 344 0.64 -20.54 -15.59
CA ASP A 344 0.84 -21.18 -14.28
C ASP A 344 2.32 -21.27 -13.89
N LEU A 345 3.21 -21.54 -14.85
CA LEU A 345 4.64 -21.63 -14.60
C LEU A 345 5.33 -20.26 -14.55
N ILE A 346 4.75 -19.23 -15.19
CA ILE A 346 5.23 -17.84 -15.10
C ILE A 346 4.94 -17.26 -13.71
N PHE A 347 3.82 -17.64 -13.11
CA PHE A 347 3.33 -17.13 -11.82
C PHE A 347 3.35 -18.14 -10.67
N ALA A 348 4.14 -19.22 -10.79
CA ALA A 348 4.18 -20.31 -9.82
C ALA A 348 4.55 -19.87 -8.39
N ASP A 349 5.24 -18.72 -8.25
CA ASP A 349 5.67 -18.13 -6.99
C ASP A 349 4.62 -17.21 -6.34
N SER A 350 3.46 -16.99 -6.99
CA SER A 350 2.45 -16.04 -6.54
C SER A 350 1.05 -16.65 -6.53
N ALA A 351 0.61 -17.09 -5.35
CA ALA A 351 -0.75 -17.61 -5.16
C ALA A 351 -1.84 -16.63 -5.64
N SER A 352 -1.70 -15.33 -5.32
CA SER A 352 -2.63 -14.29 -5.76
C SER A 352 -2.69 -14.15 -7.28
N SER A 353 -1.55 -14.32 -7.98
CA SER A 353 -1.51 -14.28 -9.44
C SER A 353 -2.14 -15.53 -10.04
N LEU A 354 -1.89 -16.71 -9.47
CA LEU A 354 -2.54 -17.96 -9.90
C LEU A 354 -4.06 -17.91 -9.75
N ASP A 355 -4.58 -17.22 -8.73
CA ASP A 355 -6.02 -17.00 -8.59
C ASP A 355 -6.60 -16.09 -9.68
N VAL A 356 -5.83 -15.11 -10.16
CA VAL A 356 -6.17 -14.34 -11.36
C VAL A 356 -6.19 -15.25 -12.59
N ILE A 357 -5.16 -16.07 -12.80
CA ILE A 357 -5.08 -16.97 -13.97
C ILE A 357 -6.28 -17.92 -14.03
N LYS A 358 -6.76 -18.42 -12.88
CA LYS A 358 -7.96 -19.25 -12.80
C LYS A 358 -9.26 -18.50 -13.08
N ALA A 359 -9.33 -17.21 -12.74
CA ALA A 359 -10.53 -16.40 -12.84
C ALA A 359 -10.67 -15.67 -14.19
N ALA A 360 -9.55 -15.23 -14.77
CA ALA A 360 -9.49 -14.42 -15.97
C ALA A 360 -9.62 -15.27 -17.23
N LYS A 361 -10.46 -14.81 -18.16
CA LYS A 361 -10.58 -15.42 -19.50
C LYS A 361 -9.76 -14.69 -20.56
N TYR A 362 -9.53 -13.39 -20.34
CA TYR A 362 -8.89 -12.50 -21.29
C TYR A 362 -8.05 -11.45 -20.57
N TYR A 363 -7.00 -10.97 -21.23
CA TYR A 363 -6.05 -10.00 -20.70
C TYR A 363 -5.91 -8.78 -21.62
N LYS A 364 -6.16 -7.59 -21.08
CA LYS A 364 -6.19 -6.30 -21.81
C LYS A 364 -4.82 -5.63 -21.90
N LEU A 365 -3.84 -6.33 -22.48
CA LEU A 365 -2.43 -5.90 -22.47
C LEU A 365 -2.20 -4.51 -23.10
N PHE A 366 -2.86 -4.23 -24.22
CA PHE A 366 -2.75 -2.93 -24.90
C PHE A 366 -3.26 -1.77 -24.04
N GLN A 367 -4.47 -1.90 -23.49
CA GLN A 367 -5.10 -0.81 -22.74
C GLN A 367 -4.35 -0.50 -21.45
N VAL A 368 -3.86 -1.54 -20.75
CA VAL A 368 -3.08 -1.31 -19.53
C VAL A 368 -1.75 -0.63 -19.86
N CYS A 369 -0.99 -1.10 -20.86
CA CYS A 369 0.26 -0.44 -21.25
C CYS A 369 0.07 1.02 -21.63
N LEU A 370 -0.91 1.29 -22.50
CA LEU A 370 -1.18 2.63 -23.01
C LEU A 370 -1.54 3.60 -21.88
N LEU A 371 -2.37 3.15 -20.93
CA LEU A 371 -2.74 3.96 -19.76
C LEU A 371 -1.51 4.26 -18.89
N HIS A 372 -0.75 3.23 -18.50
CA HIS A 372 0.33 3.40 -17.51
C HIS A 372 1.50 4.22 -18.08
N LEU A 373 1.91 3.99 -19.33
CA LEU A 373 2.97 4.79 -19.95
C LEU A 373 2.53 6.23 -20.19
N SER A 374 1.23 6.50 -20.41
CA SER A 374 0.74 7.88 -20.51
C SER A 374 0.69 8.55 -19.13
N GLU A 375 0.17 7.85 -18.11
CA GLU A 375 0.07 8.34 -16.74
C GLU A 375 1.43 8.52 -16.06
N ALA A 376 2.47 7.76 -16.45
CA ALA A 376 3.80 7.84 -15.86
C ALA A 376 4.46 9.24 -15.98
N PHE A 377 4.14 9.99 -17.03
CA PHE A 377 4.65 11.35 -17.22
C PHE A 377 3.82 12.40 -16.47
N CYS A 378 2.53 12.12 -16.24
CA CYS A 378 1.59 13.08 -15.68
C CYS A 378 1.99 13.68 -14.33
N PRO A 379 2.52 12.93 -13.34
CA PRO A 379 2.98 13.51 -12.08
C PRO A 379 4.11 14.54 -12.27
N LYS A 380 5.09 14.25 -13.13
CA LYS A 380 6.22 15.16 -13.39
C LYS A 380 5.79 16.36 -14.22
N ASP A 381 4.93 16.16 -15.20
CA ASP A 381 4.35 17.25 -16.01
C ASP A 381 3.46 18.15 -15.17
N CYS A 382 2.68 17.57 -14.24
CA CYS A 382 1.89 18.32 -13.27
C CYS A 382 2.78 19.21 -12.41
N LEU A 383 3.93 18.73 -11.95
CA LEU A 383 4.90 19.57 -11.23
C LEU A 383 5.45 20.70 -12.10
N GLN A 384 5.75 20.46 -13.39
CA GLN A 384 6.18 21.52 -14.29
C GLN A 384 5.11 22.61 -14.44
N LEU A 385 3.83 22.21 -14.57
CA LEU A 385 2.71 23.15 -14.64
C LEU A 385 2.47 23.92 -13.34
N LEU A 386 2.59 23.24 -12.18
CA LEU A 386 2.39 23.87 -10.87
C LEU A 386 3.49 24.89 -10.53
N PHE A 387 4.72 24.67 -11.02
CA PHE A 387 5.87 25.51 -10.67
C PHE A 387 6.40 26.40 -11.80
N ASN A 388 5.78 26.41 -12.99
CA ASN A 388 6.19 27.22 -14.15
C ASN A 388 7.71 27.18 -14.39
N PHE A 389 8.21 26.08 -14.95
CA PHE A 389 9.54 26.07 -15.55
C PHE A 389 9.52 26.58 -16.99
#